data_AF-A0A7G8VEY4-F1
#
_entry.id   AF-A0A7G8VEY4-F1
#
_cell.length_a   1.000
_cell.length_b   1.000
_cell.length_c   1.000
_cell.angle_alpha   90.00
_cell.angle_beta   90.00
_cell.angle_gamma   90.00
#
_symmetry.space_group_name_H-M   'P 1'
#
loop_
_entity.id
_entity.type
_entity.pdbx_description
1 polymer ?
#
loop_
_entity_poly.entity_id
_entity_poly.type
_entity_poly.pdbx_seq_one_letter_code
_entity_poly.pdbx_strand_id
1 'polypeptide(L)'
;MQALAPQNSTSRSLQEREPEAKFEHVDTSFLFEELRRVYQSSQKPISVDMRQLVSWLKAGDQTTHFLHPYPGKLLPHIAHFFVHASVLNKAKKPILDPFCGSGTVALEASLAGIETYVADANPFAILLTAVKSYPYSCTELQEELVALARRARGYRSAPPVEIVNATTWYHPEVKAKLERVHRAIVKISDEKIRAFFFIVFSATAKKLSYADPAIGVPVKLRVKPQFSTAENRRIEKKNRSHQLF
;
A
#
# COMPACT_ATOMS: atom_id res chain seq x y z
N MET A 1 -42.07 -15.80 -52.59
CA MET A 1 -41.13 -14.74 -52.17
C MET A 1 -40.80 -14.92 -50.69
N GLN A 2 -39.69 -15.60 -50.38
CA GLN A 2 -38.64 -15.13 -49.46
C GLN A 2 -37.57 -16.21 -49.36
N ALA A 3 -36.33 -15.72 -49.33
CA ALA A 3 -35.10 -16.42 -49.66
C ALA A 3 -34.43 -17.07 -48.43
N LEU A 4 -33.53 -18.00 -48.75
CA LEU A 4 -32.58 -18.70 -47.88
C LEU A 4 -31.68 -17.78 -47.03
N ALA A 5 -31.33 -18.23 -45.82
CA ALA A 5 -29.94 -18.49 -45.40
C ALA A 5 -29.88 -19.24 -44.03
N PRO A 6 -28.94 -20.19 -43.83
CA PRO A 6 -28.72 -20.87 -42.55
C PRO A 6 -27.49 -20.32 -41.78
N GLN A 7 -27.35 -20.67 -40.49
CA GLN A 7 -26.12 -21.15 -39.81
C GLN A 7 -25.95 -20.72 -38.33
N ASN A 8 -25.61 -21.73 -37.51
CA ASN A 8 -24.72 -21.76 -36.34
C ASN A 8 -24.58 -20.54 -35.42
N SER A 9 -25.08 -20.67 -34.18
CA SER A 9 -24.54 -19.96 -33.03
C SER A 9 -24.01 -20.96 -31.99
N THR A 10 -22.76 -21.37 -32.19
CA THR A 10 -21.91 -21.98 -31.16
C THR A 10 -21.75 -20.94 -30.04
N SER A 11 -22.43 -21.14 -28.91
CA SER A 11 -22.20 -20.37 -27.68
C SER A 11 -20.83 -20.75 -27.11
N ARG A 12 -19.78 -20.07 -27.60
CA ARG A 12 -18.46 -20.08 -26.99
C ARG A 12 -18.61 -19.57 -25.56
N SER A 13 -18.43 -20.48 -24.61
CA SER A 13 -18.18 -20.19 -23.21
C SER A 13 -17.11 -19.10 -23.11
N LEU A 14 -17.50 -17.95 -22.57
CA LEU A 14 -16.57 -16.94 -22.10
C LEU A 14 -15.83 -17.54 -20.91
N GLN A 15 -14.72 -18.23 -21.18
CA GLN A 15 -13.71 -18.47 -20.17
C GLN A 15 -13.18 -17.09 -19.76
N GLU A 16 -13.59 -16.65 -18.57
CA GLU A 16 -12.99 -15.53 -17.87
C GLU A 16 -11.49 -15.80 -17.80
N ARG A 17 -10.71 -15.07 -18.60
CA ARG A 17 -9.26 -15.09 -18.49
C ARG A 17 -8.91 -14.36 -17.21
N GLU A 18 -8.43 -15.10 -16.22
CA GLU A 18 -7.70 -14.50 -15.10
C GLU A 18 -6.56 -13.63 -15.66
N PRO A 19 -6.31 -12.45 -15.07
CA PRO A 19 -5.20 -11.61 -15.51
C PRO A 19 -3.89 -12.28 -15.08
N GLU A 20 -3.24 -13.01 -16.00
CA GLU A 20 -1.84 -13.39 -15.85
C GLU A 20 -1.01 -12.11 -15.62
N ALA A 21 -0.54 -11.92 -14.39
CA ALA A 21 0.41 -10.87 -14.07
C ALA A 21 1.74 -11.23 -14.74
N LYS A 22 1.96 -10.72 -15.96
CA LYS A 22 3.24 -10.79 -16.68
C LYS A 22 4.27 -9.88 -16.01
N PHE A 23 4.75 -10.27 -14.84
CA PHE A 23 6.09 -9.86 -14.42
C PHE A 23 7.03 -10.96 -14.89
N GLU A 24 7.81 -10.68 -15.93
CA GLU A 24 8.93 -11.56 -16.29
C GLU A 24 9.79 -11.73 -15.04
N HIS A 25 9.93 -12.98 -14.61
CA HIS A 25 10.68 -13.34 -13.41
C HIS A 25 12.18 -13.24 -13.75
N VAL A 26 12.74 -12.03 -13.75
CA VAL A 26 14.15 -11.80 -14.08
C VAL A 26 15.02 -12.24 -12.90
N ASP A 27 15.90 -13.22 -13.12
CA ASP A 27 16.91 -13.64 -12.14
C ASP A 27 18.09 -12.66 -12.15
N THR A 28 18.39 -12.06 -10.99
CA THR A 28 19.43 -11.03 -10.83
C THR A 28 20.80 -11.60 -10.45
N SER A 29 20.97 -12.92 -10.44
CA SER A 29 22.21 -13.60 -10.04
C SER A 29 23.43 -13.16 -10.84
N PHE A 30 23.28 -12.95 -12.15
CA PHE A 30 24.40 -12.49 -12.99
C PHE A 30 24.91 -11.12 -12.55
N LEU A 31 23.99 -10.16 -12.34
CA LEU A 31 24.31 -8.81 -11.87
C LEU A 31 24.94 -8.84 -10.47
N PHE A 32 24.42 -9.69 -9.57
CA PHE A 32 25.02 -9.89 -8.25
C PHE A 32 26.45 -10.41 -8.33
N GLU A 33 26.71 -11.42 -9.16
CA GLU A 33 28.04 -12.00 -9.32
C GLU A 33 29.02 -11.04 -9.99
N GLU A 34 28.56 -10.21 -10.92
CA GLU A 34 29.36 -9.15 -11.52
C GLU A 34 29.80 -8.11 -10.46
N LEU A 35 28.85 -7.61 -9.66
CA LEU A 35 29.16 -6.69 -8.56
C LEU A 35 30.13 -7.34 -7.56
N ARG A 36 29.91 -8.60 -7.22
CA ARG A 36 30.80 -9.36 -6.32
C ARG A 36 32.22 -9.47 -6.89
N ARG A 37 32.36 -9.77 -8.18
CA ARG A 37 33.65 -9.87 -8.87
C ARG A 37 34.40 -8.54 -8.88
N VAL A 38 33.71 -7.45 -9.19
CA VAL A 38 34.29 -6.09 -9.19
C VAL A 38 34.75 -5.70 -7.78
N TYR A 39 33.98 -6.04 -6.76
CA TYR A 39 34.36 -5.77 -5.37
C TYR A 39 35.56 -6.62 -4.96
N GLN A 40 35.58 -7.91 -5.32
CA GLN A 40 36.68 -8.82 -4.99
C GLN A 40 38.01 -8.39 -5.61
N SER A 41 38.00 -7.89 -6.86
CA SER A 41 39.23 -7.45 -7.54
C SER A 41 39.74 -6.09 -7.05
N SER A 42 38.83 -5.16 -6.73
CA SER A 42 39.21 -3.79 -6.37
C SER A 42 39.36 -3.57 -4.86
N GLN A 43 38.66 -4.36 -4.04
CA GLN A 43 38.46 -4.16 -2.59
C GLN A 43 37.94 -2.75 -2.23
N LYS A 44 37.30 -2.06 -3.19
CA LYS A 44 36.76 -0.72 -3.01
C LYS A 44 35.23 -0.75 -3.04
N PRO A 45 34.55 0.13 -2.26
CA PRO A 45 33.11 0.28 -2.36
C PRO A 45 32.66 0.56 -3.79
N ILE A 46 31.59 -0.11 -4.23
CA ILE A 46 30.98 0.11 -5.53
C ILE A 46 29.78 1.04 -5.34
N SER A 47 29.75 2.15 -6.07
CA SER A 47 28.57 3.00 -6.15
C SER A 47 27.57 2.35 -7.12
N VAL A 48 26.36 2.08 -6.63
CA VAL A 48 25.33 1.39 -7.41
C VAL A 48 24.04 2.20 -7.38
N ASP A 49 23.53 2.58 -8.56
CA ASP A 49 22.17 3.08 -8.71
C ASP A 49 21.22 1.88 -8.93
N MET A 50 20.54 1.48 -7.87
CA MET A 50 19.64 0.32 -7.89
C MET A 50 18.46 0.52 -8.85
N ARG A 51 18.03 1.76 -9.11
CA ARG A 51 16.95 2.01 -10.08
C ARG A 51 17.39 1.76 -11.51
N GLN A 52 18.65 2.04 -11.82
CA GLN A 52 19.23 1.73 -13.12
C GLN A 52 19.56 0.24 -13.24
N LEU A 53 20.10 -0.35 -12.17
CA LEU A 53 20.50 -1.76 -12.15
C LEU A 53 19.33 -2.72 -12.39
N VAL A 54 18.16 -2.43 -11.82
CA VAL A 54 16.91 -3.18 -12.05
C VAL A 54 15.86 -2.28 -12.72
N SER A 55 16.23 -1.69 -13.86
CA SER A 55 15.43 -0.70 -14.59
C SER A 55 14.09 -1.20 -15.15
N TRP A 56 13.91 -2.52 -15.29
CA TRP A 56 12.63 -3.12 -15.67
C TRP A 56 11.56 -2.97 -14.58
N LEU A 57 11.97 -2.77 -13.33
CA LEU A 57 11.05 -2.46 -12.24
C LEU A 57 10.66 -0.99 -12.32
N LYS A 58 9.44 -0.69 -12.80
CA LYS A 58 8.90 0.69 -12.84
C LYS A 58 9.05 1.40 -11.48
N ALA A 59 9.61 2.59 -11.46
CA ALA A 59 9.55 3.43 -10.27
C ALA A 59 8.12 3.97 -10.05
N GLY A 60 7.67 4.03 -8.79
CA GLY A 60 6.35 4.58 -8.45
C GLY A 60 5.35 3.51 -8.01
N ASP A 61 4.05 3.83 -8.12
CA ASP A 61 2.98 2.98 -7.61
C ASP A 61 2.93 1.63 -8.33
N GLN A 62 3.47 0.61 -7.66
CA GLN A 62 3.46 -0.77 -8.11
C GLN A 62 2.82 -1.63 -7.03
N THR A 63 1.94 -2.53 -7.48
CA THR A 63 1.27 -3.52 -6.63
C THR A 63 0.65 -2.84 -5.40
N THR A 64 1.15 -3.13 -4.20
CA THR A 64 0.69 -2.57 -2.93
C THR A 64 1.77 -1.75 -2.22
N HIS A 65 2.89 -1.44 -2.87
CA HIS A 65 4.03 -0.71 -2.27
C HIS A 65 3.66 0.65 -1.66
N PHE A 66 2.65 1.31 -2.23
CA PHE A 66 2.18 2.64 -1.83
C PHE A 66 0.86 2.63 -1.06
N LEU A 67 0.42 1.47 -0.57
CA LEU A 67 -0.83 1.32 0.19
C LEU A 67 -0.94 2.30 1.37
N HIS A 68 0.16 2.55 2.09
CA HIS A 68 0.21 3.50 3.20
C HIS A 68 1.58 4.20 3.26
N PRO A 69 1.65 5.52 3.54
CA PRO A 69 2.93 6.19 3.80
C PRO A 69 3.59 5.66 5.08
N TYR A 70 4.91 5.48 5.06
CA TYR A 70 5.69 5.05 6.21
C TYR A 70 7.08 5.69 6.10
N PRO A 71 7.68 6.20 7.17
CA PRO A 71 9.01 6.83 7.10
C PRO A 71 10.08 5.79 6.77
N GLY A 72 11.14 6.22 6.06
CA GLY A 72 12.34 5.40 5.86
C GLY A 72 12.12 4.10 5.07
N LYS A 73 11.21 4.08 4.08
CA LYS A 73 10.96 2.87 3.28
C LYS A 73 12.19 2.44 2.50
N LEU A 74 12.46 1.13 2.52
CA LEU A 74 13.39 0.50 1.60
C LEU A 74 12.87 0.65 0.16
N LEU A 75 13.78 0.98 -0.77
CA LEU A 75 13.48 1.05 -2.19
C LEU A 75 13.14 -0.36 -2.72
N PRO A 76 11.99 -0.56 -3.40
CA PRO A 76 11.59 -1.87 -3.93
C PRO A 76 12.66 -2.51 -4.80
N HIS A 77 13.36 -1.72 -5.62
CA HIS A 77 14.49 -2.15 -6.45
C HIS A 77 15.58 -2.90 -5.68
N ILE A 78 15.83 -2.51 -4.42
CA ILE A 78 16.82 -3.19 -3.58
C ILE A 78 16.31 -4.57 -3.17
N ALA A 79 15.09 -4.63 -2.63
CA ALA A 79 14.49 -5.89 -2.20
C ALA A 79 14.34 -6.85 -3.38
N HIS A 80 13.81 -6.36 -4.51
CA HIS A 80 13.68 -7.09 -5.76
C HIS A 80 15.02 -7.71 -6.19
N PHE A 81 16.08 -6.90 -6.23
CA PHE A 81 17.41 -7.35 -6.62
C PHE A 81 17.91 -8.52 -5.78
N PHE A 82 17.78 -8.48 -4.46
CA PHE A 82 18.28 -9.56 -3.60
C PHE A 82 17.35 -10.77 -3.56
N VAL A 83 16.03 -10.56 -3.57
CA VAL A 83 15.03 -11.64 -3.58
C VAL A 83 15.15 -12.49 -4.85
N HIS A 84 15.42 -11.86 -5.99
CA HIS A 84 15.51 -12.53 -7.28
C HIS A 84 16.90 -13.07 -7.62
N ALA A 85 17.91 -12.87 -6.77
CA ALA A 85 19.25 -13.42 -6.98
C ALA A 85 19.28 -14.87 -6.53
N SER A 86 18.89 -15.80 -7.40
CA SER A 86 18.80 -17.23 -7.08
C SER A 86 20.11 -17.81 -6.53
N VAL A 87 21.27 -17.26 -6.89
CA VAL A 87 22.57 -17.64 -6.33
C VAL A 87 22.64 -17.46 -4.80
N LEU A 88 21.87 -16.52 -4.24
CA LEU A 88 21.76 -16.27 -2.79
C LEU A 88 20.75 -17.21 -2.11
N ASN A 89 19.70 -17.63 -2.83
CA ASN A 89 18.62 -18.44 -2.26
C ASN A 89 18.03 -19.45 -3.25
N LYS A 90 18.84 -20.39 -3.72
CA LYS A 90 18.45 -21.39 -4.75
C LYS A 90 17.23 -22.22 -4.38
N ALA A 91 17.05 -22.51 -3.10
CA ALA A 91 15.98 -23.36 -2.59
C ALA A 91 14.73 -22.60 -2.14
N LYS A 92 14.63 -21.28 -2.43
CA LYS A 92 13.54 -20.41 -1.96
C LYS A 92 13.24 -20.57 -0.47
N LYS A 93 14.30 -20.68 0.34
CA LYS A 93 14.19 -20.77 1.80
C LYS A 93 13.52 -19.51 2.35
N PRO A 94 12.82 -19.61 3.50
CA PRO A 94 12.20 -18.46 4.12
C PRO A 94 13.20 -17.32 4.38
N ILE A 95 12.76 -16.07 4.15
CA ILE A 95 13.55 -14.87 4.40
C ILE A 95 13.14 -14.28 5.75
N LEU A 96 14.11 -13.87 6.56
CA LEU A 96 13.89 -13.11 7.80
C LEU A 96 14.19 -11.63 7.57
N ASP A 97 13.21 -10.76 7.83
CA ASP A 97 13.40 -9.31 7.92
C ASP A 97 13.09 -8.84 9.36
N PRO A 98 14.10 -8.68 10.22
CA PRO A 98 13.90 -8.36 11.63
C PRO A 98 13.53 -6.89 11.90
N PHE A 99 13.50 -6.04 10.86
CA PHE A 99 13.17 -4.61 10.94
C PHE A 99 12.30 -4.20 9.76
N CYS A 100 11.16 -4.87 9.59
CA CYS A 100 10.43 -4.87 8.33
C CYS A 100 9.82 -3.51 7.97
N GLY A 101 9.55 -2.64 8.95
CA GLY A 101 8.88 -1.36 8.73
C GLY A 101 7.59 -1.55 7.94
N SER A 102 7.48 -0.91 6.77
CA SER A 102 6.30 -1.07 5.89
C SER A 102 6.27 -2.36 5.06
N GLY A 103 7.22 -3.28 5.25
CA GLY A 103 7.20 -4.62 4.66
C GLY A 103 7.60 -4.66 3.19
N THR A 104 8.59 -3.89 2.74
CA THR A 104 9.05 -3.93 1.33
C THR A 104 9.64 -5.29 0.99
N VAL A 105 10.50 -5.85 1.84
CA VAL A 105 11.09 -7.18 1.62
C VAL A 105 10.00 -8.26 1.62
N ALA A 106 9.07 -8.21 2.58
CA ALA A 106 7.96 -9.15 2.66
C ALA A 106 7.07 -9.15 1.41
N LEU A 107 6.78 -7.97 0.85
CA LEU A 107 6.01 -7.86 -0.38
C LEU A 107 6.78 -8.44 -1.58
N GLU A 108 8.03 -8.03 -1.82
CA GLU A 108 8.83 -8.53 -2.95
C GLU A 108 9.05 -10.04 -2.85
N ALA A 109 9.34 -10.57 -1.66
CA ALA A 109 9.46 -12.00 -1.42
C ALA A 109 8.14 -12.74 -1.67
N SER A 110 7.01 -12.17 -1.24
CA SER A 110 5.69 -12.76 -1.52
C SER A 110 5.39 -12.79 -3.02
N LEU A 111 5.78 -11.76 -3.78
CA LEU A 111 5.63 -11.74 -5.24
C LEU A 111 6.52 -12.80 -5.91
N ALA A 112 7.67 -13.13 -5.33
CA ALA A 112 8.56 -14.21 -5.77
C ALA A 112 8.15 -15.62 -5.27
N GLY A 113 7.07 -15.71 -4.50
CA GLY A 113 6.59 -16.96 -3.89
C GLY A 113 7.52 -17.50 -2.81
N ILE A 114 8.15 -16.62 -2.03
CA ILE A 114 9.05 -16.96 -0.92
C ILE A 114 8.39 -16.59 0.40
N GLU A 115 8.37 -17.53 1.34
CA GLU A 115 7.86 -17.30 2.69
C GLU A 115 8.73 -16.27 3.43
N THR A 116 8.10 -15.40 4.24
CA THR A 116 8.83 -14.40 5.03
C THR A 116 8.43 -14.41 6.49
N TYR A 117 9.43 -14.30 7.35
CA TYR A 117 9.27 -13.99 8.76
C TYR A 117 9.70 -12.55 8.98
N VAL A 118 8.87 -11.79 9.70
CA VAL A 118 9.09 -10.36 9.91
C VAL A 118 8.99 -9.99 11.37
N ALA A 119 9.77 -8.98 11.78
CA ALA A 119 9.65 -8.35 13.08
C ALA A 119 9.81 -6.83 12.96
N ASP A 120 9.18 -6.10 13.87
CA ASP A 120 9.29 -4.66 14.05
C ASP A 120 8.74 -4.31 15.45
N ALA A 121 9.32 -3.31 16.10
CA ALA A 121 8.84 -2.83 17.40
C ALA A 121 7.49 -2.12 17.30
N ASN A 122 7.14 -1.60 16.13
CA ASN A 122 5.90 -0.90 15.88
C ASN A 122 4.79 -1.89 15.44
N PRO A 123 3.74 -2.12 16.25
CA PRO A 123 2.66 -3.03 15.88
C PRO A 123 1.90 -2.60 14.61
N PHE A 124 1.88 -1.29 14.30
CA PHE A 124 1.31 -0.80 13.05
C PHE A 124 2.14 -1.25 11.83
N ALA A 125 3.46 -1.32 11.96
CA ALA A 125 4.36 -1.76 10.90
C ALA A 125 4.13 -3.25 10.57
N ILE A 126 3.93 -4.07 11.61
CA ILE A 126 3.56 -5.49 11.47
C ILE A 126 2.22 -5.63 10.74
N LEU A 127 1.17 -4.91 11.19
CA LEU A 127 -0.14 -4.97 10.54
C LEU A 127 -0.08 -4.50 9.07
N LEU A 128 0.62 -3.39 8.81
CA LEU A 128 0.80 -2.87 7.46
C LEU A 128 1.53 -3.89 6.59
N THR A 129 2.60 -4.51 7.11
CA THR A 129 3.36 -5.53 6.39
C THR A 129 2.46 -6.72 6.02
N ALA A 130 1.73 -7.27 6.99
CA ALA A 130 0.81 -8.39 6.78
C ALA A 130 -0.28 -8.07 5.76
N VAL A 131 -0.87 -6.86 5.82
CA VAL A 131 -1.84 -6.43 4.81
C VAL A 131 -1.18 -6.26 3.45
N LYS A 132 0.01 -5.67 3.38
CA LYS A 132 0.64 -5.35 2.10
C LYS A 132 1.06 -6.60 1.33
N SER A 133 1.53 -7.64 2.02
CA SER A 133 1.98 -8.90 1.42
C SER A 133 0.88 -9.95 1.24
N TYR A 134 -0.37 -9.67 1.65
CA TYR A 134 -1.46 -10.63 1.49
C TYR A 134 -2.07 -10.56 0.08
N PRO A 135 -2.25 -11.71 -0.61
CA PRO A 135 -2.82 -11.75 -1.95
C PRO A 135 -4.36 -11.67 -1.90
N TYR A 136 -4.91 -10.47 -1.76
CA TYR A 136 -6.37 -10.26 -1.77
C TYR A 136 -6.99 -10.50 -3.14
N SER A 137 -8.22 -11.01 -3.15
CA SER A 137 -9.09 -10.96 -4.32
C SER A 137 -9.60 -9.53 -4.52
N CYS A 138 -9.34 -8.96 -5.70
CA CYS A 138 -9.87 -7.65 -6.07
C CYS A 138 -11.40 -7.61 -6.04
N THR A 139 -12.05 -8.71 -6.45
CA THR A 139 -13.52 -8.82 -6.46
C THR A 139 -14.07 -8.77 -5.05
N GLU A 140 -13.51 -9.57 -4.13
CA GLU A 140 -13.94 -9.57 -2.71
C GLU A 140 -13.78 -8.20 -2.06
N LEU A 141 -12.64 -7.52 -2.31
CA LEU A 141 -12.41 -6.17 -1.79
C LEU A 141 -13.41 -5.15 -2.35
N GLN A 142 -13.77 -5.26 -3.63
CA GLN A 142 -14.75 -4.36 -4.26
C GLN A 142 -16.16 -4.59 -3.71
N GLU A 143 -16.59 -5.84 -3.58
CA GLU A 143 -17.88 -6.21 -3.00
C GLU A 143 -17.99 -5.71 -1.56
N GLU A 144 -16.95 -5.95 -0.76
CA GLU A 144 -16.92 -5.51 0.62
C GLU A 144 -16.88 -3.98 0.74
N LEU A 145 -16.19 -3.28 -0.17
CA LEU A 145 -16.21 -1.81 -0.22
C LEU A 145 -17.63 -1.27 -0.44
N VAL A 146 -18.39 -1.86 -1.37
CA VAL A 146 -19.79 -1.48 -1.62
C VAL A 146 -20.66 -1.74 -0.39
N ALA A 147 -20.51 -2.90 0.25
CA ALA A 147 -21.24 -3.26 1.47
C ALA A 147 -20.89 -2.34 2.65
N LEU A 148 -19.60 -2.04 2.86
CA LEU A 148 -19.09 -1.10 3.84
C LEU A 148 -19.66 0.30 3.62
N ALA A 149 -19.62 0.81 2.39
CA ALA A 149 -20.15 2.15 2.07
C ALA A 149 -21.66 2.25 2.32
N ARG A 150 -22.42 1.18 2.05
CA ARG A 150 -23.85 1.10 2.38
C ARG A 150 -24.09 1.12 3.88
N ARG A 151 -23.37 0.30 4.65
CA ARG A 151 -23.47 0.26 6.14
C ARG A 151 -23.12 1.62 6.75
N ALA A 152 -21.99 2.20 6.35
CA ALA A 152 -21.54 3.49 6.86
C ALA A 152 -22.56 4.61 6.60
N ARG A 153 -23.19 4.63 5.41
CA ARG A 153 -24.26 5.57 5.06
C ARG A 153 -25.55 5.36 5.86
N GLY A 154 -25.89 4.12 6.20
CA GLY A 154 -27.07 3.79 7.00
C GLY A 154 -26.98 4.19 8.48
N TYR A 155 -25.77 4.31 9.04
CA TYR A 155 -25.62 4.70 10.44
C TYR A 155 -25.98 6.17 10.67
N ARG A 156 -26.77 6.48 11.72
CA ARG A 156 -26.99 7.89 12.14
C ARG A 156 -25.90 8.39 13.07
N SER A 157 -25.35 7.50 13.89
CA SER A 157 -24.30 7.76 14.86
C SER A 157 -23.31 6.59 14.95
N ALA A 158 -22.18 6.81 15.60
CA ALA A 158 -21.20 5.79 15.92
C ALA A 158 -20.62 6.03 17.32
N PRO A 159 -20.11 4.98 17.99
CA PRO A 159 -19.35 5.15 19.22
C PRO A 159 -18.16 6.08 18.99
N PRO A 160 -17.90 7.02 19.92
CA PRO A 160 -16.77 7.92 19.78
C PRO A 160 -15.46 7.14 19.81
N VAL A 161 -14.54 7.49 18.92
CA VAL A 161 -13.15 7.04 19.00
C VAL A 161 -12.38 8.07 19.79
N GLU A 162 -11.82 7.65 20.92
CA GLU A 162 -11.01 8.50 21.80
C GLU A 162 -9.70 8.86 21.13
N ILE A 163 -9.45 10.17 20.99
CA ILE A 163 -8.24 10.72 20.38
C ILE A 163 -7.80 11.90 21.23
N VAL A 164 -6.52 11.89 21.63
CA VAL A 164 -5.91 13.03 22.34
C VAL A 164 -6.05 14.29 21.50
N ASN A 165 -6.65 15.33 22.07
CA ASN A 165 -6.91 16.61 21.40
C ASN A 165 -7.72 16.44 20.10
N ALA A 166 -8.78 15.63 20.08
CA ALA A 166 -9.55 15.34 18.87
C ALA A 166 -9.93 16.58 18.02
N THR A 167 -10.35 17.67 18.67
CA THR A 167 -10.71 18.93 18.01
C THR A 167 -9.52 19.53 17.26
N THR A 168 -8.30 19.36 17.76
CA THR A 168 -7.04 19.83 17.14
C THR A 168 -6.75 19.17 15.80
N TRP A 169 -7.24 17.94 15.60
CA TRP A 169 -6.89 17.12 14.45
C TRP A 169 -8.01 16.98 13.43
N TYR A 170 -9.27 17.13 13.85
CA TYR A 170 -10.44 16.92 13.00
C TYR A 170 -11.53 17.95 13.25
N HIS A 171 -12.21 18.35 12.17
CA HIS A 171 -13.51 18.98 12.27
C HIS A 171 -14.53 18.01 12.90
N PRO A 172 -15.44 18.43 13.79
CA PRO A 172 -16.42 17.54 14.42
C PRO A 172 -17.23 16.70 13.42
N GLU A 173 -17.68 17.29 12.32
CA GLU A 173 -18.41 16.56 11.28
C GLU A 173 -17.56 15.49 10.58
N VAL A 174 -16.27 15.79 10.34
CA VAL A 174 -15.35 14.84 9.72
C VAL A 174 -15.09 13.69 10.67
N LYS A 175 -14.87 13.98 11.97
CA LYS A 175 -14.72 12.95 13.01
C LYS A 175 -15.95 12.04 13.06
N ALA A 176 -17.15 12.61 13.12
CA ALA A 176 -18.40 11.83 13.16
C ALA A 176 -18.57 10.92 11.92
N LYS A 177 -18.20 11.41 10.73
CA LYS A 177 -18.21 10.59 9.50
C LYS A 177 -17.17 9.47 9.54
N LEU A 178 -15.96 9.75 10.01
CA LEU A 178 -14.90 8.75 10.18
C LEU A 178 -15.30 7.67 11.19
N GLU A 179 -15.95 8.03 12.30
CA GLU A 179 -16.42 7.07 13.30
C GLU A 179 -17.50 6.14 12.75
N ARG A 180 -18.38 6.63 11.87
CA ARG A 180 -19.34 5.79 11.15
C ARG A 180 -18.67 4.80 10.21
N VAL A 181 -17.61 5.21 9.52
CA VAL A 181 -16.81 4.32 8.68
C VAL A 181 -16.08 3.30 9.54
N HIS A 182 -15.43 3.72 10.63
CA HIS A 182 -14.78 2.85 11.59
C HIS A 182 -15.76 1.78 12.13
N ARG A 183 -16.96 2.20 12.56
CA ARG A 183 -18.04 1.29 12.98
C ARG A 183 -18.42 0.29 11.90
N ALA A 184 -18.42 0.68 10.63
CA ALA A 184 -18.71 -0.23 9.52
C ALA A 184 -17.59 -1.26 9.32
N ILE A 185 -16.32 -0.85 9.42
CA ILE A 185 -15.15 -1.72 9.29
C ILE A 185 -15.11 -2.76 10.41
N VAL A 186 -15.40 -2.36 11.66
CA VAL A 186 -15.47 -3.28 12.82
C VAL A 186 -16.48 -4.42 12.58
N LYS A 187 -17.49 -4.22 11.72
CA LYS A 187 -18.52 -5.22 11.40
C LYS A 187 -18.14 -6.16 10.25
N ILE A 188 -16.95 -6.04 9.66
CA ILE A 188 -16.43 -7.01 8.70
C ILE A 188 -16.07 -8.28 9.45
N SER A 189 -16.59 -9.43 9.00
CA SER A 189 -16.36 -10.74 9.61
C SER A 189 -14.96 -11.26 9.31
N ASP A 190 -14.54 -11.23 8.04
CA ASP A 190 -13.22 -11.67 7.63
C ASP A 190 -12.13 -10.74 8.19
N GLU A 191 -11.21 -11.32 8.96
CA GLU A 191 -10.20 -10.55 9.69
C GLU A 191 -9.17 -9.91 8.78
N LYS A 192 -8.83 -10.54 7.65
CA LYS A 192 -7.83 -10.04 6.70
C LYS A 192 -8.41 -8.90 5.90
N ILE A 193 -9.64 -9.05 5.42
CA ILE A 193 -10.37 -7.98 4.74
C ILE A 193 -10.60 -6.81 5.72
N ARG A 194 -10.97 -7.09 6.97
CA ARG A 194 -11.09 -6.06 8.01
C ARG A 194 -9.77 -5.31 8.24
N ALA A 195 -8.66 -6.03 8.36
CA ALA A 195 -7.32 -5.45 8.51
C ALA A 195 -6.94 -4.56 7.31
N PHE A 196 -7.22 -5.01 6.08
CA PHE A 196 -7.03 -4.21 4.87
C PHE A 196 -7.79 -2.88 4.96
N PHE A 197 -9.08 -2.91 5.29
CA PHE A 197 -9.88 -1.70 5.40
C PHE A 197 -9.44 -0.80 6.57
N PHE A 198 -8.89 -1.34 7.66
CA PHE A 198 -8.28 -0.52 8.71
C PHE A 198 -7.02 0.21 8.24
N ILE A 199 -6.16 -0.42 7.43
CA ILE A 199 -4.99 0.25 6.84
C ILE A 199 -5.44 1.38 5.90
N VAL A 200 -6.41 1.11 5.02
CA VAL A 200 -6.98 2.13 4.12
C VAL A 200 -7.66 3.25 4.91
N PHE A 201 -8.37 2.92 5.99
CA PHE A 201 -8.98 3.88 6.89
C PHE A 201 -7.93 4.77 7.58
N SER A 202 -6.82 4.19 8.04
CA SER A 202 -5.71 4.96 8.64
C SER A 202 -5.16 6.01 7.66
N ALA A 203 -4.89 5.61 6.40
CA ALA A 203 -4.45 6.54 5.36
C ALA A 203 -5.50 7.64 5.09
N THR A 204 -6.78 7.26 5.04
CA THR A 204 -7.90 8.18 4.81
C THR A 204 -8.08 9.17 5.96
N ALA A 205 -8.02 8.70 7.21
CA ALA A 205 -8.12 9.52 8.40
C ALA A 205 -6.98 10.55 8.45
N LYS A 206 -5.73 10.13 8.20
CA LYS A 206 -4.60 11.06 8.10
C LYS A 206 -4.81 12.11 7.01
N LYS A 207 -5.27 11.72 5.81
CA LYS A 207 -5.57 12.65 4.70
C LYS A 207 -6.65 13.69 5.05
N LEU A 208 -7.67 13.28 5.80
CA LEU A 208 -8.78 14.16 6.19
C LEU A 208 -8.46 15.01 7.43
N SER A 209 -7.44 14.65 8.20
CA SER A 209 -6.97 15.39 9.37
C SER A 209 -6.33 16.75 9.02
N TYR A 210 -6.10 17.58 10.03
CA TYR A 210 -5.29 18.80 9.94
C TYR A 210 -3.78 18.54 10.02
N ALA A 211 -3.33 17.28 10.06
CA ALA A 211 -1.91 16.95 10.09
C ALA A 211 -1.24 17.24 8.74
N ASP A 212 0.04 17.62 8.79
CA ASP A 212 0.91 17.78 7.63
C ASP A 212 1.15 16.39 7.00
N PRO A 213 0.71 16.15 5.76
CA PRO A 213 0.87 14.85 5.12
C PRO A 213 2.34 14.50 4.84
N ALA A 214 3.24 15.49 4.79
CA ALA A 214 4.66 15.28 4.53
C ALA A 214 5.43 14.78 5.76
N ILE A 215 4.81 14.83 6.96
CA ILE A 215 5.46 14.48 8.21
C ILE A 215 4.89 13.16 8.73
N GLY A 216 5.78 12.22 9.08
CA GLY A 216 5.40 10.92 9.63
C GLY A 216 4.65 11.06 10.96
N VAL A 217 5.20 11.90 11.84
CA VAL A 217 4.59 12.27 13.13
C VAL A 217 3.48 13.32 12.96
N PRO A 218 2.41 13.29 13.79
CA PRO A 218 1.33 14.27 13.70
C PRO A 218 1.83 15.67 14.03
N VAL A 219 1.96 16.52 13.02
CA VAL A 219 2.27 17.94 13.14
C VAL A 219 1.18 18.72 12.41
N LYS A 220 0.67 19.82 12.96
CA LYS A 220 -0.32 20.63 12.25
C LYS A 220 0.23 21.16 10.94
N LEU A 221 -0.56 21.06 9.87
CA LEU A 221 -0.24 21.64 8.58
C LEU A 221 -0.19 23.17 8.70
N ARG A 222 0.99 23.74 8.45
CA ARG A 222 1.22 25.19 8.40
C ARG A 222 1.40 25.63 6.95
N VAL A 223 1.08 26.89 6.68
CA VAL A 223 1.45 27.54 5.42
C VAL A 223 2.97 27.51 5.25
N LYS A 224 3.44 27.39 4.01
CA LYS A 224 4.86 27.41 3.69
C LYS A 224 5.10 28.37 2.52
N PRO A 225 6.19 29.17 2.51
CA PRO A 225 6.47 30.11 1.43
C PRO A 225 6.59 29.44 0.05
N GLN A 226 7.00 28.18 0.04
CA GLN A 226 7.17 27.32 -1.14
C GLN A 226 5.86 26.74 -1.70
N PHE A 227 4.73 26.87 -1.01
CA PHE A 227 3.43 26.42 -1.52
C PHE A 227 2.76 27.48 -2.38
N SER A 228 1.95 27.05 -3.35
CA SER A 228 1.18 27.98 -4.19
C SER A 228 0.22 28.83 -3.33
N THR A 229 -0.12 30.02 -3.82
CA THR A 229 -1.07 30.92 -3.13
C THR A 229 -2.44 30.25 -2.90
N ALA A 230 -2.88 29.39 -3.82
CA ALA A 230 -4.12 28.61 -3.68
C ALA A 230 -4.02 27.53 -2.59
N GLU A 231 -2.87 26.85 -2.51
CA GLU A 231 -2.58 25.84 -1.48
C GLU A 231 -2.54 26.48 -0.10
N ASN A 232 -1.81 27.60 0.05
CA ASN A 232 -1.73 28.34 1.31
C ASN A 232 -3.10 28.87 1.74
N ARG A 233 -3.92 29.42 0.83
CA ARG A 233 -5.31 29.81 1.13
C ARG A 233 -6.18 28.62 1.57
N ARG A 234 -5.97 27.44 0.98
CA ARG A 234 -6.69 26.22 1.38
C ARG A 234 -6.30 25.77 2.79
N ILE A 235 -5.00 25.81 3.11
CA ILE A 235 -4.47 25.52 4.45
C ILE A 235 -5.01 26.52 5.46
N GLU A 236 -5.00 27.81 5.15
CA GLU A 236 -5.56 28.86 6.00
C GLU A 236 -7.06 28.69 6.20
N LYS A 237 -7.84 28.35 5.16
CA LYS A 237 -9.27 28.08 5.29
C LYS A 237 -9.52 26.84 6.16
N LYS A 238 -8.73 25.78 5.97
CA LYS A 238 -8.79 24.54 6.75
C LYS A 238 -8.47 24.80 8.23
N ASN A 239 -7.53 25.71 8.51
CA ASN A 239 -7.12 26.13 9.85
C ASN A 239 -8.02 27.21 10.47
N ARG A 240 -8.63 28.12 9.70
CA ARG A 240 -9.55 29.18 10.18
C ARG A 240 -10.93 28.66 10.55
N SER A 241 -11.41 27.61 9.88
CA SER A 241 -12.64 26.91 10.26
C SER A 241 -12.58 26.33 11.69
N HIS A 242 -11.38 26.34 12.30
CA HIS A 242 -11.09 25.88 13.66
C HIS A 242 -11.21 26.97 14.74
N GLN A 243 -11.18 28.25 14.37
CA GLN A 243 -11.19 29.38 15.34
C GLN A 243 -12.59 29.99 15.59
N LEU A 244 -13.60 29.53 14.86
CA LEU A 244 -14.97 30.08 14.90
C LEU A 244 -15.94 29.22 15.74
N PHE A 245 -15.44 28.23 16.48
CA PHE A 245 -16.22 27.39 17.39
C PHE A 245 -15.49 27.19 18.72
#